data_AF-A0AB39VGP5-F1
#
_entry.id   AF-A0AB39VGP5-F1
#
_cell.length_a   1.000
_cell.length_b   1.000
_cell.length_c   1.000
_cell.angle_alpha   90.00
_cell.angle_beta   90.00
_cell.angle_gamma   90.00
#
_symmetry.space_group_name_H-M   'P 1'
#
loop_
_entity.id
_entity.type
_entity.pdbx_description
1 polymer ?
#
loop_
_entity_poly.entity_id
_entity_poly.type
_entity_poly.pdbx_seq_one_letter_code
_entity_poly.pdbx_strand_id
1 'polypeptide(L)'
;MVGKNNLEYNIDYIINRTKNKKEKLIRVINSNNKDKIISAIFAFEDLEERNSENIIIFNNTERKLSNELEEVLKKKKIEVLNWTQKEKWIKEMIA
;
A
#
# COMPACT_ATOMS: atom_id res chain seq x y z
N MET A 1 -1.02 -13.67 -4.74
CA MET A 1 -1.41 -13.09 -6.06
C MET A 1 -0.21 -13.21 -6.97
N VAL A 2 -0.41 -13.70 -8.21
CA VAL A 2 0.68 -13.82 -9.19
C VAL A 2 0.79 -12.53 -9.98
N GLY A 3 1.98 -11.93 -10.02
CA GLY A 3 2.28 -10.76 -10.84
C GLY A 3 2.84 -11.12 -12.21
N LYS A 4 3.14 -10.10 -13.00
CA LYS A 4 3.61 -10.24 -14.38
C LYS A 4 4.90 -11.06 -14.50
N ASN A 5 5.80 -10.93 -13.54
CA ASN A 5 7.06 -11.68 -13.51
C ASN A 5 6.89 -13.12 -12.99
N ASN A 6 5.64 -13.62 -12.91
CA ASN A 6 5.29 -14.93 -12.39
C ASN A 6 5.72 -15.14 -10.92
N LEU A 7 5.83 -14.03 -10.18
CA LEU A 7 6.13 -14.02 -8.76
C LEU A 7 4.86 -13.96 -7.94
N GLU A 8 4.85 -14.69 -6.82
CA GLU A 8 3.74 -14.68 -5.88
C GLU A 8 3.93 -13.64 -4.78
N TYR A 9 2.95 -12.76 -4.66
CA TYR A 9 2.90 -11.72 -3.64
C TYR A 9 1.73 -11.94 -2.69
N ASN A 10 2.01 -11.78 -1.40
CA ASN A 10 0.98 -11.65 -0.39
C ASN A 10 0.43 -10.24 -0.42
N ILE A 11 -0.85 -10.08 -0.76
CA ILE A 11 -1.60 -8.83 -0.60
C ILE A 11 -2.58 -9.09 0.54
N ASP A 12 -2.52 -8.28 1.60
CA ASP A 12 -3.26 -8.53 2.83
C ASP A 12 -4.77 -8.34 2.63
N TYR A 13 -5.14 -7.29 1.87
CA TYR A 13 -6.53 -7.02 1.52
C TYR A 13 -6.68 -6.52 0.09
N ILE A 14 -7.81 -6.89 -0.51
CA ILE A 14 -8.21 -6.42 -1.84
C ILE A 14 -9.62 -5.82 -1.71
N ILE A 15 -9.77 -4.57 -2.13
CA ILE A 15 -11.10 -3.98 -2.34
C ILE A 15 -11.39 -4.06 -3.83
N ASN A 16 -12.38 -4.87 -4.19
CA ASN A 16 -12.71 -5.10 -5.60
C ASN A 16 -13.11 -3.81 -6.30
N ARG A 17 -12.79 -3.73 -7.60
CA ARG A 17 -13.26 -2.67 -8.48
C ARG A 17 -14.78 -2.59 -8.46
N THR A 18 -15.31 -1.37 -8.42
CA THR A 18 -16.72 -1.08 -8.66
C THR A 18 -16.89 -0.27 -9.94
N LYS A 19 -18.12 0.07 -10.34
CA LYS A 19 -18.37 0.89 -11.53
C LYS A 19 -17.62 2.23 -11.50
N ASN A 20 -17.43 2.81 -10.31
CA ASN A 20 -16.89 4.16 -10.13
C ASN A 20 -15.56 4.21 -9.37
N LYS A 21 -15.05 3.07 -8.86
CA LYS A 21 -13.80 3.02 -8.08
C LYS A 21 -12.90 1.90 -8.58
N LYS A 22 -11.61 2.18 -8.71
CA LYS A 22 -10.59 1.18 -9.07
C LYS A 22 -10.48 0.10 -7.99
N GLU A 23 -9.89 -1.04 -8.36
CA GLU A 23 -9.46 -2.04 -7.38
C GLU A 23 -8.44 -1.41 -6.42
N LYS A 24 -8.47 -1.76 -5.14
CA LYS A 24 -7.43 -1.36 -4.19
C LYS A 24 -6.66 -2.57 -3.70
N LEU A 25 -5.34 -2.50 -3.77
CA LEU A 25 -4.45 -3.51 -3.19
C LEU A 25 -3.82 -2.93 -1.94
N ILE A 26 -3.98 -3.63 -0.82
CA ILE A 26 -3.59 -3.12 0.49
C ILE A 26 -2.55 -4.05 1.11
N ARG A 27 -1.42 -3.47 1.51
CA ARG A 27 -0.39 -4.11 2.32
C ARG A 27 -0.37 -3.51 3.72
N VAL A 28 -0.38 -4.33 4.75
CA VAL A 28 -0.26 -3.91 6.15
C VAL A 28 1.15 -4.21 6.62
N ILE A 29 1.90 -3.17 6.99
CA ILE A 29 3.29 -3.29 7.42
C ILE A 29 3.38 -2.88 8.89
N ASN A 30 3.50 -3.90 9.76
CA ASN A 30 3.57 -3.72 11.21
C ASN A 30 5.00 -3.55 11.77
N SER A 31 6.02 -3.51 10.92
CA SER A 31 7.42 -3.45 11.37
C SER A 31 8.19 -2.38 10.62
N ASN A 32 9.14 -1.76 11.31
CA ASN A 32 10.11 -0.78 10.82
C ASN A 32 11.13 -1.32 9.78
N ASN A 33 10.82 -2.43 9.12
CA ASN A 33 11.71 -3.09 8.18
C ASN A 33 11.54 -2.44 6.78
N LYS A 34 12.56 -1.69 6.35
CA LYS A 34 12.66 -1.07 5.01
C LYS A 34 12.43 -2.09 3.89
N ASP A 35 12.91 -3.32 4.05
CA ASP A 35 12.75 -4.40 3.08
C ASP A 35 11.29 -4.79 2.88
N LYS A 36 10.43 -4.67 3.91
CA LYS A 36 8.99 -4.94 3.75
C LYS A 36 8.30 -3.87 2.91
N ILE A 37 8.73 -2.62 3.03
CA ILE A 37 8.21 -1.51 2.20
C ILE A 37 8.70 -1.66 0.76
N ILE A 38 9.99 -1.97 0.57
CA ILE A 38 10.55 -2.26 -0.76
C ILE A 38 9.85 -3.47 -1.39
N SER A 39 9.61 -4.53 -0.63
CA SER A 39 8.87 -5.71 -1.09
C SER A 39 7.44 -5.36 -1.51
N ALA A 40 6.74 -4.50 -0.75
CA ALA A 40 5.42 -4.02 -1.13
C ALA A 40 5.45 -3.17 -2.40
N ILE A 41 6.43 -2.27 -2.53
CA ILE A 41 6.64 -1.47 -3.75
C ILE A 41 6.83 -2.38 -4.96
N PHE A 42 7.73 -3.36 -4.86
CA PHE A 42 8.03 -4.29 -5.95
C PHE A 42 6.80 -5.15 -6.31
N ALA A 43 6.04 -5.60 -5.31
CA ALA A 43 4.78 -6.30 -5.55
C ALA A 43 3.78 -5.45 -6.33
N PHE A 44 3.62 -4.17 -5.98
CA PHE A 44 2.70 -3.27 -6.65
C PHE A 44 3.13 -2.94 -8.09
N GLU A 45 4.44 -2.83 -8.34
CA GLU A 45 4.98 -2.67 -9.69
C GLU A 45 4.70 -3.90 -10.55
N ASP A 46 4.93 -5.10 -10.01
CA ASP A 46 4.68 -6.33 -10.76
C ASP A 46 3.18 -6.60 -11.00
N LEU A 47 2.32 -5.94 -10.20
CA LEU A 47 0.86 -5.98 -10.31
C LEU A 47 0.28 -4.76 -11.04
N GLU A 48 1.09 -3.93 -11.69
CA GLU A 48 0.65 -2.66 -12.33
C GLU A 48 -0.46 -2.88 -13.38
N GLU A 49 -0.45 -4.01 -14.09
CA GLU A 49 -1.44 -4.36 -15.12
C GLU A 49 -2.88 -4.48 -14.56
N ARG A 50 -3.02 -4.62 -13.24
CA ARG A 50 -4.33 -4.62 -12.56
C ARG A 50 -4.96 -3.23 -12.49
N ASN A 51 -4.18 -2.17 -12.74
CA ASN A 51 -4.62 -0.78 -12.68
C ASN A 51 -5.33 -0.46 -11.35
N SER A 52 -4.73 -0.91 -10.25
CA SER A 52 -5.21 -0.72 -8.89
C SER A 52 -4.70 0.57 -8.24
N GLU A 53 -5.43 1.03 -7.24
CA GLU A 53 -4.95 1.99 -6.24
C GLU A 53 -4.19 1.23 -5.15
N ASN A 54 -2.90 1.50 -5.00
CA ASN A 54 -2.02 0.74 -4.12
C ASN A 54 -1.85 1.48 -2.79
N ILE A 55 -2.13 0.78 -1.69
CA ILE A 55 -2.17 1.36 -0.35
C ILE A 55 -1.26 0.56 0.58
N ILE A 56 -0.43 1.26 1.34
CA ILE A 56 0.30 0.71 2.48
C ILE A 56 -0.31 1.27 3.76
N ILE A 57 -0.85 0.39 4.61
CA ILE A 57 -1.16 0.74 6.00
C ILE A 57 0.12 0.50 6.80
N PHE A 58 0.74 1.58 7.26
CA PHE A 58 2.01 1.53 7.97
C PHE A 58 1.79 1.75 9.46
N ASN A 59 2.22 0.79 10.29
CA ASN A 59 2.24 1.01 11.73
C ASN A 59 3.42 1.92 12.11
N ASN A 60 3.12 3.19 12.31
CA ASN A 60 4.09 4.23 12.65
C ASN A 60 4.11 4.60 14.16
N THR A 61 3.59 3.74 15.05
CA THR A 61 3.53 4.03 16.50
C THR A 61 4.91 4.14 17.13
N GLU A 62 5.88 3.35 16.67
CA GLU A 62 7.23 3.32 17.23
C GLU A 62 8.22 4.18 16.43
N ARG A 63 8.06 4.25 15.10
CA ARG A 63 8.96 4.98 14.20
C ARG A 63 8.20 5.49 12.98
N LYS A 64 8.68 6.59 12.40
CA LYS A 64 8.22 7.13 11.13
C LYS A 64 8.96 6.48 9.96
N LEU A 65 8.36 6.54 8.77
CA LEU A 65 9.06 6.26 7.51
C LEU A 65 10.23 7.24 7.34
N SER A 66 11.29 6.79 6.67
CA SER A 66 12.35 7.71 6.24
C SER A 66 11.84 8.57 5.09
N ASN A 67 12.32 9.83 5.03
CA ASN A 67 11.96 10.76 3.95
C ASN A 67 12.22 10.16 2.56
N GLU A 68 13.33 9.42 2.40
CA GLU A 68 13.66 8.68 1.16
C GLU A 68 12.52 7.75 0.73
N LEU A 69 11.98 6.95 1.66
CA LEU A 69 10.89 6.03 1.35
C LEU A 69 9.58 6.77 1.09
N GLU A 70 9.29 7.84 1.84
CA GLU A 70 8.10 8.66 1.59
C GLU A 70 8.11 9.26 0.18
N GLU A 71 9.26 9.78 -0.27
CA GLU A 71 9.44 10.32 -1.62
C GLU A 71 9.25 9.25 -2.71
N VAL A 72 9.82 8.06 -2.51
CA VAL A 72 9.67 6.95 -3.45
C VAL A 72 8.20 6.51 -3.56
N LEU A 73 7.52 6.35 -2.42
CA LEU A 73 6.11 5.95 -2.38
C LEU A 73 5.22 7.00 -3.06
N LYS A 74 5.48 8.28 -2.80
CA LYS A 74 4.80 9.39 -3.48
C LYS A 74 5.02 9.38 -4.99
N LYS A 75 6.27 9.20 -5.46
CA LYS A 75 6.60 9.13 -6.89
C LYS A 75 5.89 7.97 -7.59
N LYS A 76 5.75 6.85 -6.90
CA LYS A 76 5.05 5.64 -7.38
C LYS A 76 3.53 5.69 -7.17
N LYS A 77 2.99 6.80 -6.65
CA LYS A 77 1.56 6.99 -6.35
C LYS A 77 1.00 5.88 -5.44
N ILE A 78 1.84 5.39 -4.53
CA ILE A 78 1.44 4.45 -3.48
C ILE A 78 1.00 5.29 -2.29
N GLU A 79 -0.26 5.14 -1.88
CA GLU A 79 -0.81 5.83 -0.74
C GLU A 79 -0.31 5.19 0.55
N VAL A 80 0.07 6.03 1.53
CA VAL A 80 0.50 5.55 2.85
C VAL A 80 -0.49 6.04 3.90
N LEU A 81 -1.16 5.09 4.54
CA LEU A 81 -2.05 5.33 5.66
C LEU A 81 -1.30 5.01 6.96
N ASN A 82 -0.88 6.05 7.66
CA ASN A 82 -0.27 5.90 8.98
C ASN A 82 -1.32 5.42 10.00
N TRP A 83 -0.97 4.38 10.77
CA TRP A 83 -1.85 3.79 11.77
C TRP A 83 -2.24 4.80 12.86
N THR A 84 -1.34 5.70 13.24
CA THR A 84 -1.62 6.75 14.24
C THR A 84 -2.66 7.77 13.76
N GLN A 85 -3.05 7.73 12.47
CA GLN A 85 -4.04 8.64 11.88
C GLN A 85 -5.31 7.89 11.48
N LYS A 86 -5.55 6.69 12.02
CA LYS A 86 -6.67 5.82 11.62
C LYS A 86 -8.03 6.47 11.71
N GLU A 87 -8.28 7.23 12.76
CA GLU A 87 -9.56 7.90 12.96
C GLU A 87 -9.83 8.94 11.87
N LYS A 88 -8.79 9.51 11.25
CA LYS A 88 -8.93 10.48 10.15
C LYS A 88 -9.31 9.77 8.85
N TRP A 89 -8.51 8.80 8.40
CA TRP A 89 -8.78 8.17 7.10
C TRP A 89 -9.98 7.23 7.14
N ILE A 90 -10.36 6.66 8.29
CA ILE A 90 -11.64 5.96 8.44
C ILE A 90 -12.82 6.90 8.15
N LYS A 91 -12.80 8.12 8.68
CA LYS A 91 -13.85 9.11 8.42
C LYS A 91 -13.91 9.49 6.94
N GLU A 92 -12.77 9.70 6.30
CA GLU A 92 -12.67 10.01 4.87
C GLU A 92 -13.16 8.87 3.97
N MET A 93 -13.10 7.61 4.44
CA MET A 93 -13.57 6.45 3.68
C MET A 93 -15.07 6.16 3.86
N ILE A 94 -15.67 6.59 4.97
CA ILE A 94 -17.10 6.43 5.27
C ILE A 94 -17.93 7.57 4.67
N ALA A 95 -17.33 8.76 4.54
CA ALA A 95 -17.94 9.93 3.88
C ALA A 95 -18.04 9.74 2.35
#